data_AF-A0A7S3WX41-F1
#
_entry.id   AF-A0A7S3WX41-F1
#
_cell.length_a   1.000
_cell.length_b   1.000
_cell.length_c   1.000
_cell.angle_alpha   90.00
_cell.angle_beta   90.00
_cell.angle_gamma   90.00
#
_symmetry.space_group_name_H-M   'P 1'
#
loop_
_entity.id
_entity.type
_entity.pdbx_description
1 polymer ?
#
loop_
_entity_poly.entity_id
_entity_poly.type
_entity_poly.pdbx_seq_one_letter_code
_entity_poly.pdbx_strand_id
1 'polypeptide(L)'
;YHSSRNVEHARPMFEASWCALLASWTSVMEESADDVPDELVGLVMRGFANAVHIAAEFGMQTEREAFVTMLAKYTYLDSAKTMGQRNIEAFKTIISLALTDGNHLGSSWAQVLKCLSEFQRLHMIGTGAKTDASIFFPAARGGNSGANGLAAASALASPLGANSSE
;
A
#
# COMPACT_ATOMS: atom_id res chain seq x y z
N TYR A 1 31.87 -23.53 23.76
CA TYR A 1 30.94 -22.97 22.75
C TYR A 1 30.11 -24.10 22.17
N HIS A 2 28.88 -24.29 22.65
CA HIS A 2 27.93 -25.21 22.02
C HIS A 2 27.25 -24.48 20.86
N SER A 3 27.61 -24.83 19.62
CA SER A 3 26.88 -24.39 18.43
C SER A 3 25.59 -25.19 18.36
N SER A 4 24.48 -24.59 18.79
CA SER A 4 23.16 -25.21 18.72
C SER A 4 22.70 -25.21 17.27
N ARG A 5 22.65 -26.38 16.62
CA ARG A 5 22.26 -26.55 15.20
C ARG A 5 20.82 -27.08 15.04
N ASN A 6 20.02 -27.02 16.11
CA ASN A 6 18.67 -27.60 16.11
C ASN A 6 17.65 -26.58 15.61
N VAL A 7 17.10 -26.84 14.41
CA VAL A 7 16.03 -26.04 13.78
C VAL A 7 14.76 -26.00 14.64
N GLU A 8 14.57 -26.99 15.52
CA GLU A 8 13.44 -27.08 16.44
C GLU A 8 13.29 -25.88 17.40
N HIS A 9 14.38 -25.18 17.71
CA HIS A 9 14.34 -24.01 18.58
C HIS A 9 14.21 -22.69 17.84
N ALA A 10 14.35 -22.66 16.51
CA ALA A 10 14.33 -21.42 15.74
C ALA A 10 12.96 -20.73 15.76
N ARG A 11 11.88 -21.51 15.67
CA ARG A 11 10.50 -21.02 15.74
C ARG A 11 10.19 -20.29 17.08
N PRO A 12 10.37 -20.91 18.27
CA PRO A 12 10.10 -20.22 19.53
C PRO A 12 11.05 -19.05 19.81
N MET A 13 12.30 -19.10 19.32
CA MET A 13 13.22 -17.96 19.41
C MET A 13 12.71 -16.74 18.60
N PHE A 14 12.14 -16.98 17.43
CA PHE A 14 11.54 -15.92 16.63
C PHE A 14 10.23 -15.41 17.24
N GLU A 15 9.37 -16.31 17.73
CA GLU A 15 8.12 -15.97 18.42
C GLU A 15 8.34 -15.06 19.64
N ALA A 16 9.44 -15.21 20.36
CA ALA A 16 9.78 -14.35 21.49
C ALA A 16 10.37 -12.98 21.10
N SER A 17 10.98 -12.86 19.92
CA SER A 17 11.77 -11.67 19.52
C SER A 17 11.12 -10.80 18.44
N TRP A 18 10.17 -11.32 17.66
CA TRP A 18 9.64 -10.62 16.49
C TRP A 18 8.97 -9.29 16.82
N CYS A 19 8.26 -9.17 17.95
CA CYS A 19 7.64 -7.91 18.39
C CYS A 19 8.68 -6.80 18.64
N ALA A 20 9.80 -7.15 19.29
CA ALA A 20 10.86 -6.20 19.59
C ALA A 20 11.59 -5.78 18.31
N LEU A 21 11.84 -6.73 17.40
CA LEU A 21 12.39 -6.45 16.07
C LEU A 21 11.47 -5.50 15.30
N LEU A 22 10.19 -5.84 15.18
CA LEU A 22 9.19 -5.05 14.48
C LEU A 22 9.11 -3.63 15.05
N ALA A 23 9.02 -3.48 16.37
CA ALA A 23 8.94 -2.17 17.02
C ALA A 23 10.19 -1.30 16.75
N SER A 24 11.39 -1.90 16.90
CA SER A 24 12.64 -1.17 16.66
C SER A 24 12.78 -0.70 15.22
N TRP A 25 12.44 -1.57 14.26
CA TRP A 25 12.52 -1.27 12.83
C TRP A 25 11.46 -0.27 12.38
N THR A 26 10.25 -0.38 12.92
CA THR A 26 9.16 0.57 12.68
C THR A 26 9.57 1.97 13.13
N SER A 27 10.20 2.10 14.31
CA SER A 27 10.70 3.40 14.80
C SER A 27 11.72 4.02 13.83
N VAL A 28 12.66 3.23 13.30
CA VAL A 28 13.66 3.71 12.34
C VAL A 28 13.01 4.16 11.02
N MET A 29 11.91 3.52 10.62
CA MET A 29 11.19 3.88 9.40
C MET A 29 10.23 5.07 9.56
N GLU A 30 9.79 5.37 10.79
CA GLU A 30 8.95 6.55 11.09
C GLU A 30 9.78 7.83 11.25
N GLU A 31 11.06 7.72 11.57
CA GLU A 31 12.01 8.84 11.68
C GLU A 31 12.21 9.56 10.32
N SER A 32 12.50 10.87 10.39
CA SER A 32 12.72 11.73 9.22
C SER A 32 13.77 11.14 8.28
N ALA A 33 13.58 11.34 6.96
CA ALA A 33 14.57 10.90 5.96
C ALA A 33 15.94 11.54 6.17
N ASP A 34 15.97 12.76 6.68
CA ASP A 34 17.20 13.53 6.85
C ASP A 34 18.01 13.10 8.09
N ASP A 35 17.38 12.41 9.05
CA ASP A 35 18.01 12.03 10.32
C ASP A 35 18.55 10.58 10.31
N VAL A 36 18.14 9.77 9.33
CA VAL A 36 18.51 8.34 9.27
C VAL A 36 19.44 8.07 8.07
N PRO A 37 20.60 7.45 8.29
CA PRO A 37 21.47 7.03 7.19
C PRO A 37 20.77 6.06 6.23
N ASP A 38 20.91 6.27 4.92
CA ASP A 38 20.33 5.40 3.88
C ASP A 38 20.73 3.92 4.05
N GLU A 39 21.95 3.66 4.50
CA GLU A 39 22.43 2.30 4.78
C GLU A 39 21.61 1.59 5.86
N LEU A 40 21.16 2.33 6.89
CA LEU A 40 20.34 1.79 7.97
C LEU A 40 18.93 1.46 7.47
N VAL A 41 18.36 2.30 6.60
CA VAL A 41 17.08 2.03 5.95
C VAL A 41 17.16 0.75 5.11
N GLY A 42 18.18 0.62 4.26
CA GLY A 42 18.39 -0.58 3.46
C GLY A 42 18.67 -1.84 4.29
N LEU A 43 19.29 -1.69 5.47
CA LEU A 43 19.47 -2.78 6.42
C LEU A 43 18.15 -3.22 7.04
N VAL A 44 17.31 -2.26 7.47
CA VAL A 44 15.99 -2.54 8.05
C VAL A 44 15.06 -3.19 7.01
N MET A 45 15.04 -2.71 5.76
CA MET A 45 14.26 -3.32 4.68
C MET A 45 14.65 -4.78 4.43
N ARG A 46 15.96 -5.08 4.41
CA ARG A 46 16.45 -6.47 4.34
C ARG A 46 16.07 -7.27 5.59
N GLY A 47 16.07 -6.65 6.76
CA GLY A 47 15.62 -7.24 8.02
C GLY A 47 14.16 -7.69 7.95
N PHE A 48 13.27 -6.81 7.47
CA PHE A 48 11.87 -7.14 7.20
C PHE A 48 11.74 -8.31 6.21
N ALA A 49 12.49 -8.29 5.11
CA ALA A 49 12.42 -9.37 4.13
C ALA A 49 12.82 -10.72 4.73
N ASN A 50 13.93 -10.77 5.47
CA ASN A 50 14.38 -11.99 6.12
C ASN A 50 13.41 -12.45 7.21
N ALA A 51 12.82 -11.53 7.98
CA ALA A 51 11.83 -11.85 9.01
C ALA A 51 10.55 -12.47 8.41
N VAL A 52 10.08 -11.93 7.28
CA VAL A 52 8.94 -12.49 6.54
C VAL A 52 9.28 -13.89 6.02
N HIS A 53 10.47 -14.08 5.45
CA HIS A 53 10.91 -15.38 4.95
C HIS A 53 10.95 -16.43 6.06
N ILE A 54 11.53 -16.09 7.22
CA ILE A 54 11.55 -16.97 8.41
C ILE A 54 10.13 -17.30 8.85
N ALA A 55 9.25 -16.30 8.95
CA ALA A 55 7.87 -16.51 9.36
C ALA A 55 7.07 -17.36 8.34
N ALA A 56 7.37 -17.21 7.06
CA ALA A 56 6.77 -17.99 5.98
C ALA A 56 7.21 -19.47 6.04
N GLU A 57 8.50 -19.74 6.22
CA GLU A 57 9.08 -21.09 6.33
C GLU A 57 8.52 -21.85 7.55
N PHE A 58 8.39 -21.18 8.70
CA PHE A 58 7.85 -21.80 9.92
C PHE A 58 6.32 -21.78 10.01
N GLY A 59 5.60 -21.28 9.00
CA GLY A 59 4.13 -21.21 9.00
C GLY A 59 3.55 -20.27 10.06
N MET A 60 4.31 -19.25 10.47
CA MET A 60 3.97 -18.27 11.50
C MET A 60 3.12 -17.13 10.92
N GLN A 61 1.81 -17.36 10.90
CA GLN A 61 0.83 -16.52 10.20
C GLN A 61 0.76 -15.09 10.73
N THR A 62 0.69 -14.92 12.04
CA THR A 62 0.49 -13.62 12.69
C THR A 62 1.69 -12.71 12.50
N GLU A 63 2.88 -13.27 12.67
CA GLU A 63 4.16 -12.60 12.52
C GLU A 63 4.35 -12.16 11.07
N ARG A 64 4.11 -13.07 10.13
CA ARG A 64 4.18 -12.78 8.70
C ARG A 64 3.24 -11.65 8.30
N GLU A 65 1.98 -11.72 8.71
CA GLU A 65 1.01 -10.66 8.43
C GLU A 65 1.41 -9.32 9.03
N ALA A 66 1.94 -9.30 10.25
CA ALA A 66 2.37 -8.06 10.89
C ALA A 66 3.53 -7.40 10.14
N PHE A 67 4.57 -8.15 9.78
CA PHE A 67 5.69 -7.62 9.00
C PHE A 67 5.26 -7.13 7.61
N VAL A 68 4.44 -7.90 6.89
CA VAL A 68 3.95 -7.50 5.55
C VAL A 68 3.04 -6.28 5.64
N THR A 69 2.16 -6.21 6.63
CA THR A 69 1.28 -5.05 6.85
C THR A 69 2.08 -3.80 7.16
N MET A 70 3.16 -3.93 7.95
CA MET A 70 4.03 -2.82 8.26
C MET A 70 4.78 -2.32 7.00
N LEU A 71 5.36 -3.22 6.20
CA LEU A 71 5.97 -2.87 4.91
C LEU A 71 4.97 -2.17 3.97
N ALA A 72 3.74 -2.67 3.91
CA ALA A 72 2.67 -2.08 3.11
C ALA A 72 2.36 -0.64 3.55
N LYS A 73 2.29 -0.38 4.86
CA LYS A 73 2.09 0.95 5.45
C LYS A 73 3.18 1.93 5.01
N TYR A 74 4.44 1.49 4.98
CA TYR A 74 5.58 2.31 4.54
C TYR A 74 5.71 2.50 3.04
N THR A 75 4.92 1.82 2.23
CA THR A 75 4.85 2.13 0.80
C THR A 75 4.05 3.43 0.55
N TYR A 76 3.36 3.99 1.57
CA TYR A 76 2.62 5.28 1.56
C TYR A 76 1.65 5.49 0.38
N LEU A 77 1.05 4.42 -0.14
CA LEU A 77 0.15 4.49 -1.30
C LEU A 77 -1.15 5.28 -1.07
N ASP A 78 -1.52 5.45 0.20
CA ASP A 78 -2.79 6.08 0.64
C ASP A 78 -2.64 7.56 1.04
N SER A 79 -1.40 8.07 1.14
CA SER A 79 -1.15 9.45 1.56
C SER A 79 -0.69 10.29 0.38
N ALA A 80 -1.24 11.49 0.21
CA ALA A 80 -0.84 12.47 -0.81
C ALA A 80 0.59 13.04 -0.60
N LYS A 81 1.46 12.31 0.11
CA LYS A 81 2.88 12.60 0.25
C LYS A 81 3.61 12.10 -1.00
N THR A 82 4.54 12.91 -1.47
CA THR A 82 5.48 12.57 -2.55
C THR A 82 6.20 11.27 -2.22
N MET A 83 6.03 10.26 -3.08
CA MET A 83 6.72 8.97 -3.01
C MET A 83 8.23 9.21 -3.04
N GLY A 84 8.86 9.11 -1.88
CA GLY A 84 10.31 9.19 -1.77
C GLY A 84 10.96 7.89 -2.26
N GLN A 85 12.28 7.92 -2.44
CA GLN A 85 13.06 6.75 -2.84
C GLN A 85 12.86 5.54 -1.91
N ARG A 86 12.69 5.79 -0.59
CA ARG A 86 12.42 4.77 0.44
C ARG A 86 11.13 3.98 0.19
N ASN A 87 10.11 4.61 -0.39
CA ASN A 87 8.82 3.96 -0.65
C ASN A 87 8.90 3.03 -1.86
N ILE A 88 9.66 3.43 -2.88
CA ILE A 88 9.94 2.59 -4.05
C ILE A 88 10.76 1.36 -3.64
N GLU A 89 11.72 1.52 -2.73
CA GLU A 89 12.49 0.42 -2.19
C GLU A 89 11.65 -0.55 -1.35
N ALA A 90 10.73 -0.04 -0.52
CA ALA A 90 9.76 -0.86 0.20
C ALA A 90 8.92 -1.70 -0.76
N PHE A 91 8.41 -1.08 -1.82
CA PHE A 91 7.63 -1.78 -2.84
C PHE A 91 8.45 -2.89 -3.55
N LYS A 92 9.69 -2.58 -3.97
CA LYS A 92 10.59 -3.57 -4.57
C LYS A 92 10.84 -4.75 -3.63
N THR A 93 10.95 -4.48 -2.33
CA THR A 93 11.12 -5.50 -1.30
C THR A 93 9.89 -6.40 -1.19
N ILE A 94 8.69 -5.83 -1.18
CA ILE A 94 7.41 -6.59 -1.18
C ILE A 94 7.32 -7.51 -2.41
N ILE A 95 7.66 -7.02 -3.60
CA ILE A 95 7.63 -7.84 -4.83
C ILE A 95 8.69 -8.94 -4.78
N SER A 96 9.88 -8.65 -4.27
CA SER A 96 10.95 -9.64 -4.12
C SER A 96 10.55 -10.77 -3.16
N LEU A 97 9.86 -10.43 -2.07
CA LEU A 97 9.26 -11.40 -1.14
C LEU A 97 8.20 -12.28 -1.82
N ALA A 98 7.30 -11.67 -2.59
CA ALA A 98 6.27 -12.41 -3.32
C ALA A 98 6.86 -13.40 -4.33
N LEU A 99 8.00 -13.07 -4.95
CA LEU A 99 8.73 -13.95 -5.85
C LEU A 99 9.51 -15.06 -5.14
N THR A 100 10.05 -14.77 -3.94
CA THR A 100 10.91 -15.71 -3.20
C THR A 100 10.08 -16.72 -2.40
N ASP A 101 9.10 -16.24 -1.64
CA ASP A 101 8.32 -17.06 -0.70
C ASP A 101 7.07 -17.65 -1.38
N GLY A 102 6.55 -16.98 -2.40
CA GLY A 102 5.44 -17.47 -3.23
C GLY A 102 4.23 -17.92 -2.40
N ASN A 103 3.92 -19.21 -2.48
CA ASN A 103 2.76 -19.80 -1.80
C ASN A 103 2.84 -19.75 -0.26
N HIS A 104 4.04 -19.58 0.31
CA HIS A 104 4.22 -19.50 1.77
C HIS A 104 3.69 -18.18 2.38
N LEU A 105 3.35 -17.18 1.57
CA LEU A 105 2.70 -15.95 2.04
C LEU A 105 1.27 -16.17 2.53
N GLY A 106 0.56 -17.20 2.06
CA GLY A 106 -0.84 -17.47 2.46
C GLY A 106 -1.74 -16.24 2.38
N SER A 107 -2.42 -15.87 3.47
CA SER A 107 -3.30 -14.69 3.55
C SER A 107 -2.60 -13.33 3.40
N SER A 108 -1.27 -13.26 3.55
CA SER A 108 -0.51 -12.02 3.33
C SER A 108 -0.50 -11.58 1.86
N TRP A 109 -0.83 -12.49 0.91
CA TRP A 109 -1.00 -12.16 -0.51
C TRP A 109 -2.02 -11.04 -0.76
N ALA A 110 -3.08 -10.97 0.05
CA ALA A 110 -4.08 -9.91 -0.10
C ALA A 110 -3.44 -8.51 0.06
N GLN A 111 -2.53 -8.36 1.02
CA GLN A 111 -1.82 -7.10 1.23
C GLN A 111 -0.83 -6.81 0.09
N VAL A 112 -0.09 -7.82 -0.37
CA VAL A 112 0.84 -7.68 -1.51
C VAL A 112 0.12 -7.22 -2.78
N LEU A 113 -0.99 -7.88 -3.13
CA LEU A 113 -1.78 -7.53 -4.30
C LEU A 113 -2.40 -6.14 -4.18
N LYS A 114 -2.88 -5.77 -2.99
CA LYS A 114 -3.38 -4.42 -2.73
C LYS A 114 -2.31 -3.38 -2.96
N CYS A 115 -1.09 -3.58 -2.43
CA CYS A 115 0.04 -2.68 -2.67
C CYS A 115 0.37 -2.55 -4.16
N LEU A 116 0.36 -3.65 -4.90
CA LEU A 116 0.61 -3.66 -6.34
C LEU A 116 -0.47 -2.89 -7.12
N SER A 117 -1.76 -3.11 -6.81
CA SER A 117 -2.87 -2.40 -7.45
C SER A 117 -2.79 -0.89 -7.22
N GLU A 118 -2.52 -0.47 -5.99
CA GLU A 118 -2.35 0.95 -5.68
C GLU A 118 -1.13 1.56 -6.38
N PHE A 119 -0.02 0.81 -6.49
CA PHE A 119 1.18 1.29 -7.17
C PHE A 119 0.91 1.52 -8.66
N GLN A 120 0.20 0.60 -9.30
CA GLN A 120 -0.23 0.75 -10.69
C GLN A 120 -1.16 1.95 -10.87
N ARG A 121 -2.09 2.18 -9.94
CA ARG A 121 -2.96 3.36 -9.95
C ARG A 121 -2.15 4.65 -9.89
N LEU A 122 -1.17 4.75 -8.97
CA LEU A 122 -0.28 5.91 -8.87
C LEU A 122 0.58 6.09 -10.13
N HIS A 123 1.08 4.99 -10.71
CA HIS A 123 1.85 5.02 -11.95
C HIS A 123 0.99 5.52 -13.14
N MET A 124 -0.26 5.09 -13.23
CA MET A 124 -1.21 5.54 -14.26
C MET A 124 -1.49 7.05 -14.15
N ILE A 125 -1.68 7.54 -12.92
CA ILE A 125 -1.85 8.98 -12.64
C ILE A 125 -0.58 9.75 -13.04
N GLY A 126 0.61 9.25 -12.68
CA GLY A 126 1.89 9.91 -12.97
C GLY A 126 2.28 9.93 -14.45
N THR A 127 1.85 8.93 -15.23
CA THR A 127 2.13 8.85 -16.68
C THR A 127 1.08 9.57 -17.54
N GLY A 128 0.05 10.17 -16.94
CA GLY A 128 -1.03 10.85 -17.66
C GLY A 128 -1.85 9.91 -18.54
N ALA A 129 -1.80 8.60 -18.27
CA ALA A 129 -2.56 7.61 -19.01
C ALA A 129 -4.04 7.85 -18.77
N LYS A 130 -4.74 8.16 -19.86
CA LYS A 130 -6.18 8.37 -19.94
C LYS A 130 -6.94 7.32 -19.12
N THR A 131 -7.57 7.75 -18.05
CA THR A 131 -8.51 6.93 -17.25
C THR A 131 -9.47 6.25 -18.22
N ASP A 132 -9.74 4.97 -17.98
CA ASP A 132 -10.59 4.10 -18.81
C ASP A 132 -11.97 4.73 -19.14
N ALA A 133 -12.43 5.64 -18.29
CA ALA A 133 -13.60 6.48 -18.54
C ALA A 133 -13.54 7.26 -19.88
N SER A 134 -12.37 7.70 -20.33
CA SER A 134 -12.19 8.38 -21.61
C SER A 134 -12.07 7.43 -22.82
N ILE A 135 -11.88 6.13 -22.56
CA ILE A 135 -11.88 5.06 -23.57
C ILE A 135 -13.31 4.52 -23.74
N PHE A 136 -14.04 4.33 -22.64
CA PHE A 136 -15.42 3.81 -22.63
C PHE A 136 -16.50 4.86 -22.86
N PHE A 137 -16.23 6.17 -22.64
CA PHE A 137 -17.16 7.26 -22.95
C PHE A 137 -16.54 8.29 -23.92
N PRO A 138 -16.53 8.03 -25.24
CA PRO A 138 -16.02 8.96 -26.24
C PRO A 138 -16.98 10.13 -26.55
N ALA A 139 -18.20 10.13 -25.99
CA ALA A 139 -19.33 10.91 -26.50
C ALA A 139 -19.55 12.29 -25.85
N ALA A 140 -18.50 13.03 -25.48
CA ALA A 140 -18.63 14.40 -24.97
C ALA A 140 -17.74 15.44 -25.69
N ARG A 141 -17.18 15.10 -26.86
CA ARG A 141 -16.46 16.07 -27.72
C ARG A 141 -16.82 15.86 -29.19
N GLY A 142 -17.98 16.35 -29.60
CA GLY A 142 -18.38 16.36 -31.00
C GLY A 142 -19.71 17.08 -31.25
N GLY A 143 -19.71 18.41 -31.17
CA GLY A 143 -20.85 19.25 -31.53
C GLY A 143 -20.49 20.73 -31.48
N ASN A 144 -19.92 21.23 -32.57
CA ASN A 144 -19.38 22.58 -32.71
C ASN A 144 -20.48 23.61 -33.07
N SER A 145 -20.38 24.81 -32.48
CA SER A 145 -20.81 26.12 -32.99
C SER A 145 -22.26 26.36 -33.48
N GLY A 146 -22.94 27.28 -32.79
CA GLY A 146 -23.82 28.26 -33.46
C GLY A 146 -25.19 28.49 -32.84
N ALA A 147 -25.31 29.61 -32.11
CA ALA A 147 -26.48 30.48 -32.01
C ALA A 147 -27.84 29.98 -31.46
N ASN A 148 -28.33 30.78 -30.51
CA ASN A 148 -29.73 31.00 -30.11
C ASN A 148 -30.48 29.87 -29.39
N GLY A 149 -30.84 30.15 -28.14
CA GLY A 149 -31.86 29.38 -27.44
C GLY A 149 -31.81 29.55 -25.93
N LEU A 150 -32.39 30.65 -25.44
CA LEU A 150 -32.94 30.68 -24.09
C LEU A 150 -33.88 29.48 -23.88
N ALA A 151 -33.96 29.04 -22.63
CA ALA A 151 -34.89 28.06 -22.06
C ALA A 151 -34.53 26.57 -22.24
N ALA A 152 -34.06 25.97 -21.13
CA ALA A 152 -34.80 24.93 -20.40
C ALA A 152 -33.82 24.12 -19.55
N ALA A 153 -33.89 24.30 -18.22
CA ALA A 153 -33.61 23.30 -17.16
C ALA A 153 -33.35 23.94 -15.77
N SER A 154 -33.65 25.23 -15.58
CA SER A 154 -33.97 25.79 -14.25
C SER A 154 -35.39 25.35 -13.82
N ALA A 155 -35.62 24.04 -13.76
CA ALA A 155 -36.88 23.45 -13.30
C ALA A 155 -36.68 22.00 -12.86
N LEU A 156 -36.11 21.81 -11.68
CA LEU A 156 -36.42 20.66 -10.81
C LEU A 156 -36.43 21.15 -9.36
N ALA A 157 -37.52 21.87 -9.08
CA ALA A 157 -38.34 21.81 -7.87
C ALA A 157 -37.67 21.99 -6.50
N SER A 158 -37.62 23.24 -6.08
CA SER A 158 -38.13 23.71 -4.78
C SER A 158 -38.57 25.17 -4.97
N PRO A 159 -39.39 25.82 -4.13
CA PRO A 159 -40.40 25.37 -3.14
C PRO A 159 -41.73 26.17 -3.31
N LEU A 160 -42.75 25.92 -2.47
CA LEU A 160 -43.84 26.86 -2.03
C LEU A 160 -44.82 25.99 -1.22
N GLY A 161 -45.17 26.23 0.04
CA GLY A 161 -45.08 27.42 0.88
C GLY A 161 -46.48 27.70 1.45
N ALA A 162 -46.61 27.67 2.79
CA ALA A 162 -47.73 28.17 3.60
C ALA A 162 -49.08 27.40 3.48
N ASN A 163 -49.95 27.27 4.49
CA ASN A 163 -50.25 28.12 5.62
C ASN A 163 -51.15 27.36 6.65
N SER A 164 -50.88 27.58 7.95
CA SER A 164 -51.80 27.70 9.12
C SER A 164 -52.89 26.67 9.48
N SER A 165 -52.96 26.49 10.82
CA SER A 165 -54.14 26.32 11.70
C SER A 165 -55.02 25.07 11.57
N GLU A 166 -54.88 24.16 12.54
CA GLU A 166 -55.85 23.89 13.63
C GLU A 166 -55.17 23.04 14.73
#